data_AF-A0AAD9CEM4-F1
#
_entry.id   AF-A0AAD9CEM4-F1
#
_cell.length_a   1.000
_cell.length_b   1.000
_cell.length_c   1.000
_cell.angle_alpha   90.00
_cell.angle_beta   90.00
_cell.angle_gamma   90.00
#
_symmetry.space_group_name_H-M   'P 1'
#
loop_
_entity.id
_entity.type
_entity.pdbx_description
1 polymer ?
#
loop_
_entity_poly.entity_id
_entity_poly.type
_entity_poly.pdbx_seq_one_letter_code
_entity_poly.pdbx_strand_id
1 'polypeptide(L)'
;MANAISDKCNTVIKVENLMMESRQKVEETKVEANQAFDGLVAAILSKKAKLMEVLEEKQEAAEQKDEALKRQLWLEIAELRQTSVKMEEVLKTEDEFRLLQNLPSIPSATNTRHCYTERKSLLQVEKVLRAVVKIEETLNEHMDKIIREVLQGDTEDEAFEEQQTPFDDELG
;
A
#
# COMPACT_ATOMS: atom_id res chain seq x y z
N MET A 1 21.74 -8.21 66.53
CA MET A 1 22.40 -8.65 65.29
C MET A 1 21.58 -9.71 64.53
N ALA A 2 21.12 -10.79 65.16
CA ALA A 2 20.36 -11.86 64.47
C ALA A 2 19.09 -11.38 63.72
N ASN A 3 18.28 -10.50 64.32
CA ASN A 3 17.08 -9.96 63.67
C ASN A 3 17.42 -9.10 62.44
N ALA A 4 18.45 -8.25 62.54
CA ALA A 4 18.90 -7.42 61.42
C ALA A 4 19.43 -8.26 60.24
N ILE A 5 20.08 -9.39 60.52
CA ILE A 5 20.53 -10.33 59.48
C ILE A 5 19.32 -10.98 58.79
N SER A 6 18.34 -11.46 59.58
CA SER A 6 17.09 -12.03 59.06
C SER A 6 16.32 -11.05 58.17
N ASP A 7 16.19 -9.79 58.60
CA ASP A 7 15.50 -8.74 57.84
C ASP A 7 16.20 -8.46 56.51
N LYS A 8 17.53 -8.37 56.50
CA LYS A 8 18.32 -8.17 55.27
C LYS A 8 18.20 -9.35 54.31
N CYS A 9 18.23 -10.59 54.79
CA CYS A 9 18.00 -11.78 53.95
C CYS A 9 16.61 -11.74 53.28
N ASN A 10 15.56 -11.35 54.03
CA ASN A 10 14.22 -11.22 53.47
C ASN A 10 14.13 -10.12 52.40
N THR A 11 14.83 -9.00 52.57
CA THR A 11 14.90 -7.95 51.56
C THR A 11 15.57 -8.43 50.27
N VAL A 12 16.67 -9.20 50.37
CA VAL A 12 17.36 -9.76 49.19
C VAL A 12 16.42 -10.66 48.40
N ILE A 13 15.72 -11.58 49.06
CA ILE A 13 14.76 -12.48 48.39
C ILE A 13 13.66 -11.69 47.67
N LYS A 14 13.15 -10.61 48.29
CA LYS A 14 12.15 -9.74 47.65
C LYS A 14 12.70 -9.09 46.39
N VAL A 15 13.93 -8.58 46.42
CA VAL A 15 14.60 -7.97 45.26
C VAL A 15 14.77 -9.00 44.14
N GLU A 16 15.22 -10.21 44.48
CA GLU A 16 15.38 -11.30 43.50
C GLU A 16 14.06 -11.67 42.82
N ASN A 17 12.97 -11.78 43.59
CA ASN A 17 11.64 -12.07 43.04
C ASN A 17 11.13 -10.95 42.13
N LEU A 18 11.23 -9.68 42.54
CA LEU A 18 10.83 -8.54 41.72
C LEU A 18 11.65 -8.46 40.41
N MET A 19 12.94 -8.79 40.47
CA MET A 19 13.79 -8.88 39.29
C MET A 19 13.34 -10.00 38.32
N MET A 20 12.95 -11.17 38.85
CA MET A 20 12.42 -12.25 38.02
C MET A 20 11.07 -11.89 37.38
N GLU A 21 10.15 -11.30 38.16
CA GLU A 21 8.83 -10.88 37.68
C GLU A 21 8.94 -9.81 36.58
N SER A 22 9.78 -8.78 36.78
CA SER A 22 10.02 -7.74 35.77
C SER A 22 10.62 -8.33 34.48
N ARG A 23 11.58 -9.25 34.59
CA ARG A 23 12.15 -9.94 33.43
C ARG A 23 11.10 -10.77 32.67
N GLN A 24 10.25 -11.50 33.40
CA GLN A 24 9.18 -12.27 32.79
C GLN A 24 8.20 -11.37 32.04
N LYS A 25 7.79 -10.25 32.64
CA LYS A 25 6.88 -9.29 32.02
C LYS A 25 7.46 -8.70 30.73
N VAL A 26 8.76 -8.40 30.70
CA VAL A 26 9.44 -7.93 29.48
C VAL A 26 9.40 -9.00 28.38
N GLU A 27 9.62 -10.27 28.73
CA GLU A 27 9.59 -11.35 27.74
C GLU A 27 8.17 -11.59 27.19
N GLU A 28 7.15 -11.57 28.05
CA GLU A 28 5.74 -11.64 27.64
C GLU A 28 5.39 -10.47 26.69
N THR A 29 5.79 -9.26 27.04
CA THR A 29 5.58 -8.07 26.20
C THR A 29 6.26 -8.22 24.83
N LYS A 30 7.47 -8.80 24.77
CA LYS A 30 8.15 -9.07 23.49
C LYS A 30 7.40 -10.06 22.62
N VAL A 31 6.87 -11.14 23.21
CA VAL A 31 6.09 -12.13 22.46
C VAL A 31 4.84 -11.48 21.88
N GLU A 32 4.09 -10.73 22.68
CA GLU A 32 2.89 -10.03 22.23
C GLU A 32 3.20 -8.99 21.15
N ALA A 33 4.26 -8.19 21.33
CA ALA A 33 4.70 -7.22 20.34
C ALA A 33 5.08 -7.89 19.00
N ASN A 34 5.83 -8.99 19.04
CA ASN A 34 6.19 -9.75 17.84
C ASN A 34 4.94 -10.27 17.12
N GLN A 35 3.97 -10.84 17.84
CA GLN A 35 2.71 -11.30 17.24
C GLN A 35 1.93 -10.16 16.59
N ALA A 36 1.89 -8.98 17.21
CA ALA A 36 1.25 -7.80 16.63
C ALA A 36 1.96 -7.34 15.34
N PHE A 37 3.30 -7.35 15.32
CA PHE A 37 4.07 -7.04 14.11
C PHE A 37 3.88 -8.06 13.00
N ASP A 38 3.83 -9.36 13.31
CA ASP A 38 3.54 -10.41 12.34
C ASP A 38 2.15 -10.18 11.70
N GLY A 39 1.16 -9.81 12.51
CA GLY A 39 -0.17 -9.44 12.02
C GLY A 39 -0.15 -8.22 11.09
N LEU A 40 0.62 -7.18 11.43
CA LEU A 40 0.79 -6.00 10.60
C LEU A 40 1.45 -6.32 9.26
N VAL A 41 2.53 -7.10 9.26
CA VAL A 41 3.25 -7.54 8.05
C VAL A 41 2.33 -8.36 7.16
N ALA A 42 1.59 -9.31 7.73
CA ALA A 42 0.63 -10.14 7.00
C ALA A 42 -0.46 -9.28 6.34
N ALA A 43 -1.00 -8.29 7.06
CA ALA A 43 -1.98 -7.36 6.53
C ALA A 43 -1.42 -6.56 5.34
N ILE A 44 -0.21 -6.00 5.46
CA ILE A 44 0.44 -5.25 4.38
C ILE A 44 0.66 -6.13 3.14
N LEU A 45 1.18 -7.35 3.32
CA LEU A 45 1.40 -8.29 2.22
C LEU A 45 0.09 -8.67 1.52
N SER A 46 -0.97 -8.93 2.28
CA SER A 46 -2.29 -9.21 1.74
C SER A 46 -2.85 -8.04 0.91
N LYS A 47 -2.76 -6.81 1.44
CA LYS A 47 -3.22 -5.61 0.72
C LYS A 47 -2.38 -5.31 -0.52
N LYS A 48 -1.06 -5.53 -0.46
CA LYS A 48 -0.17 -5.44 -1.62
C LYS A 48 -0.61 -6.40 -2.74
N ALA A 49 -0.85 -7.67 -2.40
CA ALA A 49 -1.30 -8.66 -3.38
C ALA A 49 -2.63 -8.23 -4.02
N LYS A 50 -3.59 -7.78 -3.21
CA LYS A 50 -4.88 -7.30 -3.73
C LYS A 50 -4.76 -6.09 -4.65
N LEU A 51 -3.84 -5.17 -4.34
CA LEU A 51 -3.59 -4.01 -5.18
C LEU A 51 -3.00 -4.41 -6.55
N MET A 52 -2.08 -5.38 -6.59
CA MET A 52 -1.50 -5.87 -7.85
C MET A 52 -2.58 -6.53 -8.73
N GLU A 53 -3.41 -7.39 -8.13
CA GLU A 53 -4.53 -8.04 -8.82
C GLU A 53 -5.47 -7.01 -9.47
N VAL A 54 -5.87 -5.97 -8.72
CA VAL A 54 -6.75 -4.91 -9.24
C VAL A 54 -6.10 -4.13 -10.38
N LEU A 55 -4.77 -3.94 -10.35
CA LEU A 55 -4.05 -3.26 -11.44
C LEU A 55 -4.01 -4.13 -12.70
N GLU A 56 -3.77 -5.43 -12.55
CA GLU A 56 -3.79 -6.40 -13.65
C GLU A 56 -5.18 -6.52 -14.28
N GLU A 57 -6.23 -6.70 -13.48
CA GLU A 57 -7.63 -6.78 -13.95
C GLU A 57 -8.02 -5.53 -14.76
N LYS A 58 -7.61 -4.34 -14.29
CA LYS A 58 -7.88 -3.08 -15.00
C LYS A 58 -7.13 -2.98 -16.33
N GLN A 59 -5.88 -3.46 -16.36
CA GLN A 59 -5.08 -3.47 -17.57
C GLN A 59 -5.66 -4.45 -18.58
N GLU A 60 -6.03 -5.66 -18.16
CA GLU A 60 -6.65 -6.67 -19.03
C GLU A 60 -7.98 -6.16 -19.60
N ALA A 61 -8.83 -5.54 -18.79
CA ALA A 61 -10.08 -4.96 -19.26
C ALA A 61 -9.86 -3.83 -20.27
N ALA A 62 -8.79 -3.04 -20.12
CA ALA A 62 -8.42 -2.02 -21.09
C ALA A 62 -7.92 -2.66 -22.40
N GLU A 63 -7.09 -3.69 -22.31
CA GLU A 63 -6.58 -4.43 -23.48
C GLU A 63 -7.70 -5.12 -24.26
N GLN A 64 -8.67 -5.74 -23.59
CA GLN A 64 -9.83 -6.35 -24.24
C GLN A 64 -10.66 -5.33 -25.04
N LYS A 65 -10.83 -4.12 -24.50
CA LYS A 65 -11.49 -3.01 -25.23
C LYS A 65 -10.68 -2.58 -26.44
N ASP A 66 -9.37 -2.43 -26.28
CA ASP A 66 -8.45 -2.07 -27.38
C ASP A 66 -8.44 -3.15 -28.48
N GLU A 67 -8.50 -4.43 -28.11
CA GLU A 67 -8.62 -5.52 -29.07
C GLU A 67 -9.95 -5.52 -29.83
N ALA A 68 -11.06 -5.27 -29.13
CA ALA A 68 -12.38 -5.15 -29.76
C ALA A 68 -12.39 -4.00 -30.77
N LEU A 69 -11.86 -2.83 -30.38
CA LEU A 69 -11.71 -1.68 -31.28
C LEU A 69 -10.81 -2.02 -32.49
N LYS A 70 -9.68 -2.69 -32.26
CA LYS A 70 -8.77 -3.13 -33.32
C LYS A 70 -9.47 -4.05 -34.31
N ARG A 71 -10.27 -5.01 -33.85
CA ARG A 71 -11.06 -5.92 -34.71
C ARG A 71 -12.08 -5.14 -35.54
N GLN A 72 -12.79 -4.19 -34.91
CA GLN A 72 -13.76 -3.35 -35.60
C GLN A 72 -13.08 -2.51 -36.71
N LEU A 73 -11.96 -1.86 -36.41
CA LEU A 73 -11.20 -1.07 -37.38
C LEU A 73 -10.71 -1.94 -38.56
N TRP A 74 -10.27 -3.17 -38.30
CA TRP A 74 -9.88 -4.09 -39.38
C TRP A 74 -11.06 -4.46 -40.30
N LEU A 75 -12.26 -4.63 -39.73
CA LEU A 75 -13.47 -4.89 -40.51
C LEU A 75 -13.84 -3.67 -41.37
N GLU A 76 -13.84 -2.46 -40.79
CA GLU A 76 -14.08 -1.21 -41.50
C GLU A 76 -13.09 -1.02 -42.67
N ILE A 77 -11.80 -1.32 -42.46
CA ILE A 77 -10.78 -1.26 -43.52
C ILE A 77 -11.09 -2.26 -44.64
N ALA A 78 -11.52 -3.49 -44.30
CA ALA A 78 -11.84 -4.51 -45.30
C ALA A 78 -13.05 -4.11 -46.15
N GLU A 79 -14.09 -3.56 -45.52
CA GLU A 79 -15.27 -3.02 -46.21
C GLU A 79 -14.92 -1.84 -47.12
N LEU A 80 -14.14 -0.88 -46.62
CA LEU A 80 -13.68 0.25 -47.42
C LEU A 80 -12.84 -0.18 -48.62
N ARG A 81 -11.94 -1.17 -48.45
CA ARG A 81 -11.17 -1.74 -49.56
C ARG A 81 -12.09 -2.39 -50.60
N GLN A 82 -13.09 -3.16 -50.17
CA GLN A 82 -14.03 -3.79 -51.09
C GLN A 82 -14.84 -2.74 -51.87
N THR A 83 -15.32 -1.70 -51.19
CA THR A 83 -16.04 -0.59 -51.83
C THR A 83 -15.16 0.18 -52.79
N SER A 84 -13.88 0.39 -52.46
CA SER A 84 -12.90 1.04 -53.35
C SER A 84 -12.70 0.26 -54.65
N VAL A 85 -12.54 -1.07 -54.57
CA VAL A 85 -12.39 -1.92 -55.76
C VAL A 85 -13.64 -1.86 -56.64
N LYS A 86 -14.84 -1.98 -56.05
CA LYS A 86 -16.11 -1.85 -56.79
C LYS A 86 -16.25 -0.49 -57.48
N MET A 87 -15.83 0.58 -56.79
CA MET A 87 -15.84 1.94 -57.32
C MET A 87 -14.91 2.07 -58.54
N GLU A 88 -13.69 1.53 -58.45
CA GLU A 88 -12.73 1.50 -59.57
C GLU A 88 -13.24 0.70 -60.77
N GLU A 89 -13.95 -0.40 -60.54
CA GLU A 89 -14.58 -1.19 -61.62
C GLU A 89 -15.70 -0.43 -62.32
N VAL A 90 -16.58 0.23 -61.55
CA VAL A 90 -17.66 1.06 -62.10
C VAL A 90 -17.06 2.19 -62.93
N LEU A 91 -16.05 2.92 -62.43
CA LEU A 91 -15.41 4.03 -63.14
C LEU A 91 -14.76 3.65 -64.50
N LYS A 92 -14.48 2.37 -64.74
CA LYS A 92 -13.97 1.88 -66.04
C LYS A 92 -15.06 1.70 -67.10
N THR A 93 -16.34 1.81 -66.75
CA THR A 93 -17.43 1.74 -67.74
C THR A 93 -17.56 3.05 -68.52
N GLU A 94 -17.64 2.95 -69.86
CA GLU A 94 -17.79 4.09 -70.78
C GLU A 94 -19.22 4.66 -70.84
N ASP A 95 -20.20 3.98 -70.25
CA ASP A 95 -21.62 4.37 -70.23
C ASP A 95 -21.95 5.19 -68.96
N GLU A 96 -22.12 6.50 -69.13
CA GLU A 96 -22.41 7.45 -68.05
C GLU A 96 -23.74 7.19 -67.31
N PHE A 97 -24.72 6.58 -67.96
CA PHE A 97 -25.99 6.22 -67.32
C PHE A 97 -25.81 5.01 -66.41
N ARG A 98 -25.00 4.03 -66.82
CA ARG A 98 -24.64 2.87 -66.00
C ARG A 98 -23.74 3.24 -64.83
N LEU A 99 -22.89 4.26 -64.97
CA LEU A 99 -22.11 4.81 -63.86
C LEU A 99 -23.04 5.30 -62.73
N LEU A 100 -23.99 6.18 -63.06
CA LEU A 100 -24.90 6.77 -62.07
C LEU A 100 -25.77 5.72 -61.38
N GLN A 101 -26.17 4.66 -62.09
CA GLN A 101 -27.06 3.63 -61.55
C GLN A 101 -26.33 2.62 -60.64
N ASN A 102 -25.03 2.41 -60.82
CA ASN A 102 -24.26 1.35 -60.14
C ASN A 102 -23.23 1.87 -59.12
N LEU A 103 -23.28 3.15 -58.75
CA LEU A 103 -22.37 3.71 -57.74
C LEU A 103 -22.51 2.97 -56.40
N PRO A 104 -21.43 2.40 -55.86
CA PRO A 104 -21.48 1.71 -54.57
C PRO A 104 -21.65 2.72 -53.42
N SER A 105 -22.47 2.37 -52.42
CA SER A 105 -22.60 3.16 -51.19
C SER A 105 -21.33 3.08 -50.36
N ILE A 106 -20.90 4.23 -49.82
CA ILE A 106 -19.78 4.31 -48.90
C ILE A 106 -20.25 3.84 -47.52
N PRO A 107 -19.56 2.86 -46.88
CA PRO A 107 -19.90 2.45 -45.52
C PRO A 107 -19.77 3.64 -44.57
N SER A 108 -20.75 3.80 -43.67
CA SER A 108 -20.75 4.87 -42.67
C SER A 108 -19.60 4.70 -41.70
N ALA A 109 -18.81 5.75 -41.47
CA ALA A 109 -17.73 5.70 -40.50
C ALA A 109 -18.30 5.56 -39.08
N THR A 110 -18.03 4.44 -38.43
CA THR A 110 -18.32 4.24 -37.02
C THR A 110 -17.47 5.20 -36.19
N ASN A 111 -18.06 5.79 -35.14
CA ASN A 111 -17.43 6.86 -34.35
C ASN A 111 -16.32 6.31 -33.42
N THR A 112 -15.19 5.89 -34.01
CA THR A 112 -14.01 5.36 -33.32
C THR A 112 -13.22 6.43 -32.57
N ARG A 113 -13.49 7.73 -32.80
CA ARG A 113 -12.79 8.85 -32.13
C ARG A 113 -13.04 8.93 -30.62
N HIS A 114 -14.19 8.50 -30.12
CA HIS A 114 -14.49 8.59 -28.68
C HIS A 114 -13.71 7.58 -27.81
N CYS A 115 -13.17 6.51 -28.40
CA CYS A 115 -12.49 5.46 -27.64
C CYS A 115 -11.12 5.88 -27.09
N TYR A 116 -10.40 6.76 -27.81
CA TYR A 116 -9.04 7.17 -27.45
C TYR A 116 -8.95 8.09 -26.22
N THR A 117 -10.01 8.85 -25.94
CA THR A 117 -10.07 9.83 -24.85
C THR A 117 -10.16 9.20 -23.44
N GLU A 118 -10.48 7.91 -23.32
CA GLU A 118 -10.63 7.23 -22.03
C GLU A 118 -9.33 6.65 -21.44
N ARG A 119 -8.19 6.74 -22.15
CA ARG A 119 -6.89 6.18 -21.73
C ARG A 119 -6.18 6.90 -20.56
N LYS A 120 -6.91 7.29 -19.52
CA LYS A 120 -6.38 7.82 -18.24
C LYS A 120 -5.65 6.75 -17.39
N SER A 121 -4.79 5.92 -17.98
CA SER A 121 -4.04 4.88 -17.24
C SER A 121 -2.79 5.45 -16.52
N LEU A 122 -2.08 6.42 -17.12
CA LEU A 122 -0.87 7.02 -16.53
C LEU A 122 -1.12 7.76 -15.20
N LEU A 123 -2.33 8.32 -15.01
CA LEU A 123 -2.70 9.07 -13.81
C LEU A 123 -2.94 8.19 -12.56
N GLN A 124 -3.01 6.86 -12.69
CA GLN A 124 -3.21 5.96 -11.54
C GLN A 124 -1.89 5.54 -10.88
N VAL A 125 -0.80 5.40 -11.64
CA VAL A 125 0.50 4.93 -11.12
C VAL A 125 1.09 5.93 -10.13
N GLU A 126 1.16 7.21 -10.49
CA GLU A 126 1.70 8.25 -9.60
C GLU A 126 0.88 8.41 -8.31
N LYS A 127 -0.44 8.21 -8.39
CA LYS A 127 -1.32 8.26 -7.22
C LYS A 127 -1.07 7.09 -6.28
N VAL A 128 -0.94 5.88 -6.83
CA VAL A 128 -0.62 4.67 -6.06
C VAL A 128 0.75 4.83 -5.39
N LEU A 129 1.78 5.23 -6.15
CA LEU A 129 3.12 5.44 -5.62
C LEU A 129 3.12 6.45 -4.46
N ARG A 130 2.48 7.62 -4.67
CA ARG A 130 2.38 8.65 -3.63
C ARG A 130 1.63 8.17 -2.40
N ALA A 131 0.59 7.36 -2.57
CA ALA A 131 -0.13 6.78 -1.44
C ALA A 131 0.74 5.79 -0.66
N VAL A 132 1.52 4.95 -1.34
CA VAL A 132 2.45 3.99 -0.71
C VAL A 132 3.55 4.72 0.07
N VAL A 133 4.16 5.75 -0.52
CA VAL A 133 5.19 6.57 0.17
C VAL A 133 4.61 7.19 1.45
N LYS A 134 3.40 7.75 1.39
CA LYS A 134 2.75 8.30 2.59
C LYS A 134 2.48 7.27 3.68
N ILE A 135 2.13 6.04 3.29
CA ILE A 135 1.94 4.94 4.25
C ILE A 135 3.27 4.60 4.93
N GLU A 136 4.36 4.52 4.16
CA GLU A 136 5.71 4.29 4.68
C GLU A 136 6.16 5.39 5.64
N GLU A 137 6.02 6.67 5.24
CA GLU A 137 6.33 7.82 6.08
C GLU A 137 5.56 7.77 7.40
N THR A 138 4.24 7.59 7.32
CA THR A 138 3.36 7.53 8.51
C THR A 138 3.75 6.35 9.41
N LEU A 139 4.04 5.18 8.84
CA LEU A 139 4.46 4.01 9.62
C LEU A 139 5.77 4.29 10.36
N ASN A 140 6.77 4.84 9.67
CA ASN A 140 8.06 5.17 10.27
C ASN A 140 7.92 6.19 11.41
N GLU A 141 7.11 7.23 11.23
CA GLU A 141 6.84 8.22 12.28
C GLU A 141 6.26 7.58 13.55
N HIS A 142 5.31 6.65 13.40
CA HIS A 142 4.72 5.93 14.52
C HIS A 142 5.72 4.97 15.17
N MET A 143 6.54 4.28 14.38
CA MET A 143 7.60 3.40 14.90
C MET A 143 8.63 4.16 15.72
N ASP A 144 9.11 5.29 15.20
CA ASP A 144 10.05 6.15 15.92
C ASP A 144 9.45 6.69 17.23
N LYS A 145 8.14 6.98 17.23
CA LYS A 145 7.43 7.41 18.43
C LYS A 145 7.39 6.30 19.49
N ILE A 146 7.03 5.08 19.10
CA ILE A 146 7.01 3.92 20.01
C ILE A 146 8.42 3.68 20.59
N ILE A 147 9.46 3.75 19.77
CA ILE A 147 10.85 3.58 20.23
C ILE A 147 11.22 4.66 21.26
N ARG A 148 10.86 5.93 21.02
CA ARG A 148 11.11 7.01 21.98
C ARG A 148 10.38 6.81 23.30
N GLU A 149 9.12 6.37 23.27
CA GLU A 149 8.34 6.11 24.50
C GLU A 149 8.98 5.00 25.34
N VAL A 150 9.50 3.94 24.71
CA VAL A 150 10.22 2.86 25.41
C VAL A 150 11.55 3.37 26.01
N LEU A 151 12.24 4.30 25.35
CA LEU A 151 13.51 4.85 25.85
C LEU A 151 13.36 5.88 26.96
N GLN A 152 12.19 6.51 27.12
CA GLN A 152 11.95 7.56 28.13
C GLN A 152 11.42 7.03 29.47
N GLY A 153 11.13 5.73 29.58
CA GLY A 153 10.45 5.12 30.72
C GLY A 153 11.24 4.94 32.02
N ASP A 154 12.54 5.28 32.09
CA ASP A 154 13.43 4.90 33.19
C ASP A 154 13.93 6.07 34.08
N THR A 155 13.44 7.30 33.94
CA THR A 155 14.03 8.48 34.63
C THR A 155 13.35 8.98 35.92
N GLU A 156 12.27 8.37 36.42
CA GLU A 156 11.49 9.01 37.52
C GLU A 156 11.48 8.31 38.90
N ASP A 157 12.12 7.15 39.10
CA ASP A 157 12.02 6.43 40.39
C ASP A 157 13.37 6.18 41.13
N GLU A 158 14.25 7.18 41.20
CA GLU A 158 15.37 7.19 42.16
C GLU A 158 15.27 8.36 43.15
N ALA A 159 14.20 8.40 43.94
CA ALA A 159 14.19 9.10 45.22
C ALA A 159 14.60 8.11 46.33
N PHE A 160 15.91 7.84 46.45
CA PHE A 160 16.45 7.27 47.69
C PHE A 160 16.37 8.33 48.78
N GLU A 161 15.36 8.24 49.65
CA GLU A 161 15.40 8.94 50.94
C GLU A 161 16.55 8.35 51.78
N GLU A 162 17.73 8.96 51.68
CA GLU A 162 18.74 8.84 52.72
C GLU A 162 18.18 9.50 54.00
N GLN A 163 17.78 8.67 54.96
CA GLN A 163 17.50 9.12 56.31
C GLN A 163 18.79 9.73 56.89
N GLN A 164 18.83 11.06 56.89
CA GLN A 164 19.78 11.87 57.65
C GLN A 164 19.76 11.43 59.11
N THR A 165 20.90 10.97 59.61
CA THR A 165 21.17 10.88 61.05
C THR A 165 21.68 12.23 61.52
N PRO A 166 21.02 12.90 62.48
CA PRO A 166 21.56 14.13 63.07
C PRO A 166 22.63 13.79 64.12
N PHE A 167 23.89 13.99 63.75
CA PHE A 167 24.99 14.38 64.63
C PHE A 167 25.39 15.80 64.14
N ASP A 168 25.61 16.84 64.91
CA ASP A 168 25.71 17.11 66.35
C ASP A 168 25.39 18.61 66.54
N ASP A 169 25.51 19.09 67.79
CA ASP A 169 25.75 20.49 68.22
C ASP A 169 24.57 21.25 68.83
N GLU A 170 24.41 21.08 70.15
CA GLU A 170 24.16 22.24 71.02
C GLU A 170 25.32 22.37 72.02
N LEU A 171 26.05 23.46 71.83
CA LEU A 171 27.15 23.98 72.64
C LEU A 171 26.64 24.46 74.01
N GLY A 172 27.43 24.25 75.07
CA GLY A 172 27.22 24.88 76.38
C GLY A 172 28.03 24.26 77.51
#